data_AF-A0A2N2YUD1-F1
#
_entry.id   AF-A0A2N2YUD1-F1
#
_cell.length_a   1.000
_cell.length_b   1.000
_cell.length_c   1.000
_cell.angle_alpha   90.00
_cell.angle_beta   90.00
_cell.angle_gamma   90.00
#
_symmetry.space_group_name_H-M   'P 1'
#
loop_
_entity.id
_entity.type
_entity.pdbx_description
1 polymer ?
#
loop_
_entity_poly.entity_id
_entity_poly.type
_entity_poly.pdbx_seq_one_letter_code
_entity_poly.pdbx_strand_id
1 'polypeptide(L)'
;MKNSNDSFKSISFSILLFAILSFTFSSCQKEGPMGPEGPAGEDARNNVSSFYYTIYEDEWQAFGEPGIGFGYTGSMDFPEITEDVLNYGAVLVYLYQDNSLFPLPTTFINAGDGGYMTSIWVTLQYEQVLITFQDSDGNTINPGDQEFKVVIIEGGVQIPQSLNLKDYEEVKKYFHLK
;
A
#
# COMPACT_ATOMS: atom_id res chain seq x y z
N MET A 1 -54.00 67.71 -8.76
CA MET A 1 -53.69 67.34 -10.15
C MET A 1 -52.18 67.38 -10.32
N LYS A 2 -51.51 66.23 -10.30
CA LYS A 2 -50.09 66.07 -10.64
C LYS A 2 -50.05 65.25 -11.94
N ASN A 3 -49.28 65.75 -12.89
CA ASN A 3 -49.45 65.52 -14.32
C ASN A 3 -49.02 64.10 -14.74
N SER A 4 -49.88 63.39 -15.50
CA SER A 4 -49.72 62.00 -15.91
C SER A 4 -48.48 61.71 -16.79
N ASN A 5 -47.79 62.75 -17.27
CA ASN A 5 -46.65 62.62 -18.18
C ASN A 5 -45.29 62.44 -17.49
N ASP A 6 -45.17 62.74 -16.19
CA ASP A 6 -43.88 62.58 -15.47
C ASP A 6 -43.63 61.13 -15.03
N SER A 7 -44.71 60.36 -14.83
CA SER A 7 -44.68 58.93 -14.50
C SER A 7 -44.10 58.09 -15.65
N PHE A 8 -44.48 58.40 -16.89
CA PHE A 8 -44.04 57.65 -18.08
C PHE A 8 -42.55 57.86 -18.42
N LYS A 9 -41.99 59.06 -18.15
CA LYS A 9 -40.55 59.33 -18.32
C LYS A 9 -39.68 58.64 -17.27
N SER A 10 -40.13 58.57 -16.03
CA SER A 10 -39.43 57.90 -14.92
C SER A 10 -39.35 56.38 -15.11
N ILE A 11 -40.42 55.78 -15.63
CA ILE A 11 -40.48 54.34 -15.95
C ILE A 11 -39.54 54.01 -17.13
N SER A 12 -39.48 54.87 -18.15
CA SER A 12 -38.59 54.67 -19.31
C SER A 12 -37.10 54.79 -18.94
N PHE A 13 -36.74 55.66 -17.98
CA PHE A 13 -35.37 55.80 -17.49
C PHE A 13 -34.94 54.64 -16.56
N SER A 14 -35.89 54.09 -15.80
CA SER A 14 -35.65 52.95 -14.88
C SER A 14 -35.46 51.62 -15.63
N ILE A 15 -36.12 51.43 -16.77
CA ILE A 15 -35.93 50.24 -17.63
C ILE A 15 -34.57 50.29 -18.33
N LEU A 16 -34.12 51.48 -18.75
CA LEU A 16 -32.82 51.66 -19.40
C LEU A 16 -31.65 51.41 -18.43
N LEU A 17 -31.80 51.75 -17.15
CA LEU A 17 -30.78 51.53 -16.11
C LEU A 17 -30.65 50.05 -15.72
N PHE A 18 -31.75 49.29 -15.75
CA PHE A 18 -31.76 47.85 -15.48
C PHE A 18 -31.16 47.02 -16.64
N ALA A 19 -31.31 47.49 -17.88
CA ALA A 19 -30.74 46.85 -19.07
C ALA A 19 -29.20 46.96 -19.12
N ILE A 20 -28.61 48.03 -18.58
CA ILE A 20 -27.16 48.25 -18.57
C ILE A 20 -26.46 47.43 -17.46
N LEU A 21 -27.11 47.18 -16.32
CA LEU A 21 -26.56 46.32 -15.26
C LEU A 21 -26.57 44.82 -15.61
N SER A 22 -27.34 44.41 -16.62
CA SER A 22 -27.45 42.99 -17.00
C SER A 22 -26.29 42.51 -17.91
N PHE A 23 -25.43 43.41 -18.39
CA PHE A 23 -24.31 43.07 -19.27
C PHE A 23 -22.95 42.86 -18.56
N THR A 24 -22.85 43.12 -17.25
CA THR A 24 -21.55 43.09 -16.55
C THR A 24 -21.18 41.75 -15.90
N PHE A 25 -22.04 40.73 -15.97
CA PHE A 25 -21.76 39.40 -15.38
C PHE A 25 -21.26 38.33 -16.38
N SER A 26 -21.05 38.66 -17.66
CA SER A 26 -20.52 37.69 -18.65
C SER A 26 -18.99 37.48 -18.61
N SER A 27 -18.29 37.84 -17.52
CA SER A 27 -16.83 37.70 -17.43
C SER A 27 -16.35 36.40 -16.75
N CYS A 28 -17.23 35.47 -16.39
CA CYS A 28 -16.83 34.17 -15.81
C CYS A 28 -17.33 32.97 -16.64
N GLN A 29 -17.17 33.02 -17.96
CA GLN A 29 -17.27 31.82 -18.78
C GLN A 29 -16.05 31.71 -19.69
N LYS A 30 -15.01 31.11 -19.13
CA LYS A 30 -14.08 30.22 -19.83
C LYS A 30 -13.31 29.49 -18.74
N GLU A 31 -13.92 28.43 -18.21
CA GLU A 31 -13.07 27.28 -17.88
C GLU A 31 -12.26 27.02 -19.15
N GLY A 32 -10.94 27.15 -19.04
CA GLY A 32 -10.06 26.76 -20.14
C GLY A 32 -10.41 25.34 -20.57
N PRO A 33 -10.06 24.92 -21.80
CA PRO A 33 -10.21 23.52 -22.16
C PRO A 33 -9.63 22.67 -21.03
N MET A 34 -10.39 21.66 -20.60
CA MET A 34 -9.90 20.67 -19.65
C MET A 34 -8.50 20.26 -20.13
N GLY A 35 -7.51 20.34 -19.23
CA GLY A 35 -6.16 19.92 -19.57
C GLY A 35 -6.18 18.51 -20.17
N PRO A 36 -5.20 18.13 -21.01
CA PRO A 36 -5.13 16.77 -21.50
C PRO A 36 -5.27 15.82 -20.30
N GLU A 37 -6.08 14.77 -20.47
CA GLU A 37 -6.15 13.69 -19.49
C GLU A 37 -4.71 13.25 -19.19
N GLY A 38 -4.35 13.20 -17.91
CA GLY A 38 -3.01 12.78 -17.52
C GLY A 38 -2.71 11.41 -18.14
N PRO A 39 -1.43 11.08 -18.43
CA PRO A 39 -1.11 9.74 -18.87
C PRO A 39 -1.72 8.73 -17.89
N ALA A 40 -2.30 7.65 -18.42
CA ALA A 40 -2.71 6.53 -17.57
C ALA A 40 -1.53 6.19 -16.67
N GLY A 41 -1.75 6.12 -15.35
CA GLY A 41 -0.70 5.75 -14.41
C GLY A 41 -0.04 4.44 -14.88
N GLU A 42 1.28 4.34 -14.72
CA GLU A 42 1.98 3.09 -15.00
C GLU A 42 1.27 1.95 -14.27
N ASP A 43 1.13 0.79 -14.93
CA ASP A 43 0.47 -0.38 -14.34
C ASP A 43 1.06 -0.64 -12.94
N ALA A 44 0.25 -0.44 -11.90
CA ALA A 44 0.59 -0.73 -10.50
C ALA A 44 0.79 -2.23 -10.21
N ARG A 45 1.04 -3.04 -11.25
CA ARG A 45 1.34 -4.47 -11.21
C ARG A 45 2.84 -4.75 -11.19
N ASN A 46 3.71 -3.77 -11.44
CA ASN A 46 5.16 -4.01 -11.50
C ASN A 46 5.85 -4.01 -10.13
N ASN A 47 5.19 -3.55 -9.06
CA ASN A 47 5.82 -3.39 -7.74
C ASN A 47 5.36 -4.46 -6.72
N VAL A 48 4.65 -5.50 -7.15
CA VAL A 48 4.19 -6.59 -6.28
C VAL A 48 4.52 -7.94 -6.90
N SER A 49 5.31 -8.72 -6.16
CA SER A 49 5.67 -10.10 -6.52
C SER A 49 5.11 -11.08 -5.49
N SER A 50 4.69 -12.26 -5.94
CA SER A 50 4.17 -13.29 -5.04
C SER A 50 4.74 -14.67 -5.35
N PHE A 51 5.18 -15.38 -4.33
CA PHE A 51 5.86 -16.66 -4.43
C PHE A 51 5.19 -17.68 -3.51
N TYR A 52 5.21 -18.94 -3.94
CA TYR A 52 5.04 -20.08 -3.03
C TYR A 52 6.42 -20.68 -2.82
N TYR A 53 6.74 -20.99 -1.56
CA TYR A 53 8.02 -21.55 -1.15
C TYR A 53 7.77 -22.66 -0.13
N THR A 54 8.43 -23.80 -0.29
CA THR A 54 8.36 -24.90 0.66
C THR A 54 9.68 -25.00 1.41
N ILE A 55 9.61 -25.01 2.74
CA ILE A 55 10.72 -25.45 3.60
C ILE A 55 10.47 -26.91 3.91
N TYR A 56 11.36 -27.79 3.47
CA TYR A 56 11.27 -29.23 3.70
C TYR A 56 11.73 -29.60 5.13
N GLU A 57 11.31 -30.77 5.61
CA GLU A 57 11.55 -31.22 6.99
C GLU A 57 13.04 -31.19 7.41
N ASP A 58 13.96 -31.43 6.46
CA ASP A 58 15.40 -31.53 6.67
C ASP A 58 16.13 -30.19 6.58
N GLU A 59 15.46 -29.13 6.13
CA GLU A 59 16.00 -27.77 6.05
C GLU A 59 15.89 -27.02 7.39
N TRP A 60 14.99 -27.45 8.26
CA TRP A 60 14.79 -26.83 9.59
C TRP A 60 16.00 -27.02 10.50
N GLN A 61 16.48 -25.92 11.07
CA GLN A 61 17.58 -25.89 12.03
C GLN A 61 17.02 -25.72 13.44
N ALA A 62 17.30 -26.68 14.33
CA ALA A 62 16.95 -26.55 15.74
C ALA A 62 17.84 -25.51 16.44
N PHE A 63 17.28 -24.79 17.40
CA PHE A 63 18.02 -23.88 18.29
C PHE A 63 17.50 -23.98 19.73
N GLY A 64 18.30 -23.47 20.67
CA GLY A 64 17.97 -23.54 22.10
C GLY A 64 18.09 -24.95 22.67
N GLU A 65 17.64 -25.13 23.91
CA GLU A 65 17.66 -26.42 24.61
C GLU A 65 16.23 -26.78 25.03
N PRO A 66 15.84 -28.07 25.00
CA PRO A 66 14.50 -28.49 25.44
C PRO A 66 14.14 -27.93 26.83
N GLY A 67 12.95 -27.33 26.93
CA GLY A 67 12.45 -26.62 28.11
C GLY A 67 13.02 -25.21 28.33
N ILE A 68 14.02 -24.79 27.54
CA ILE A 68 14.66 -23.47 27.63
C ILE A 68 14.85 -22.88 26.22
N GLY A 69 13.79 -22.25 25.70
CA GLY A 69 13.87 -21.52 24.45
C GLY A 69 14.10 -22.40 23.21
N PHE A 70 13.79 -23.71 23.28
CA PHE A 70 13.89 -24.63 22.15
C PHE A 70 12.95 -24.24 21.01
N GLY A 71 13.40 -24.37 19.77
CA GLY A 71 12.60 -24.10 18.59
C GLY A 71 13.30 -24.52 17.30
N TYR A 72 12.63 -24.25 16.18
CA TYR A 72 13.16 -24.49 14.85
C TYR A 72 13.13 -23.22 14.03
N THR A 73 14.19 -22.99 13.24
CA THR A 73 14.24 -21.91 12.27
C THR A 73 14.49 -22.46 10.87
N GLY A 74 13.81 -21.89 9.89
CA GLY A 74 13.98 -22.19 8.48
C GLY A 74 14.13 -20.89 7.71
N SER A 75 14.90 -20.94 6.62
CA SER A 75 15.22 -19.78 5.78
C SER A 75 14.66 -19.95 4.38
N MET A 76 14.17 -18.85 3.81
CA MET A 76 13.78 -18.77 2.40
C MET A 76 14.57 -17.63 1.76
N ASP A 77 15.27 -17.92 0.66
CA ASP A 77 16.05 -16.92 -0.07
C ASP A 77 15.16 -16.22 -1.10
N PHE A 78 15.15 -14.89 -1.03
CA PHE A 78 14.36 -14.00 -1.88
C PHE A 78 15.22 -12.81 -2.31
N PRO A 79 15.97 -12.90 -3.43
CA PRO A 79 16.76 -11.79 -3.97
C PRO A 79 15.95 -10.49 -4.19
N GLU A 80 14.63 -10.59 -4.30
CA GLU A 80 13.69 -9.48 -4.42
C GLU A 80 13.55 -8.66 -3.12
N ILE A 81 13.97 -9.18 -1.96
CA ILE A 81 13.99 -8.44 -0.69
C ILE A 81 15.25 -7.58 -0.64
N THR A 82 15.23 -6.47 -1.36
CA THR A 82 16.31 -5.48 -1.38
C THR A 82 16.26 -4.57 -0.14
N GLU A 83 17.30 -3.75 0.06
CA GLU A 83 17.28 -2.71 1.11
C GLU A 83 16.10 -1.74 0.94
N ASP A 84 15.71 -1.42 -0.28
CA ASP A 84 14.55 -0.55 -0.55
C ASP A 84 13.24 -1.21 -0.13
N VAL A 85 13.10 -2.52 -0.33
CA VAL A 85 11.95 -3.28 0.19
C VAL A 85 11.92 -3.25 1.71
N LEU A 86 13.06 -3.45 2.37
CA LEU A 86 13.13 -3.44 3.84
C LEU A 86 12.84 -2.06 4.44
N ASN A 87 13.28 -0.98 3.79
CA ASN A 87 13.14 0.38 4.31
C ASN A 87 11.80 1.04 3.94
N TYR A 88 11.27 0.72 2.76
CA TYR A 88 10.17 1.46 2.15
C TYR A 88 9.03 0.58 1.62
N GLY A 89 9.27 -0.72 1.48
CA GLY A 89 8.30 -1.70 1.01
C GLY A 89 7.58 -2.42 2.13
N ALA A 90 7.01 -3.57 1.78
CA ALA A 90 6.41 -4.51 2.72
C ALA A 90 6.60 -5.94 2.24
N VAL A 91 6.81 -6.86 3.18
CA VAL A 91 6.80 -8.30 2.92
C VAL A 91 5.70 -8.92 3.76
N LEU A 92 4.74 -9.56 3.12
CA LEU A 92 3.65 -10.31 3.77
C LEU A 92 3.94 -11.80 3.63
N VAL A 93 3.91 -12.52 4.74
CA VAL A 93 4.15 -13.96 4.77
C VAL A 93 2.90 -14.66 5.29
N TYR A 94 2.52 -15.73 4.61
CA TYR A 94 1.39 -16.57 4.98
C TYR A 94 1.85 -18.02 5.05
N LEU A 95 1.42 -18.72 6.08
CA LEU A 95 1.48 -20.18 6.13
C LEU A 95 0.32 -20.73 5.30
N TYR A 96 0.61 -21.62 4.35
CA TYR A 96 -0.39 -22.30 3.55
C TYR A 96 -0.61 -23.71 4.09
N GLN A 97 -1.80 -23.95 4.65
CA GLN A 97 -2.19 -25.23 5.21
C GLN A 97 -3.67 -25.48 4.92
N ASP A 98 -4.03 -26.72 4.61
CA ASP A 98 -5.42 -27.13 4.32
C ASP A 98 -6.13 -26.20 3.32
N ASN A 99 -5.42 -25.84 2.25
CA ASN A 99 -5.88 -24.93 1.21
C ASN A 99 -6.31 -23.53 1.71
N SER A 100 -5.76 -23.10 2.86
CA SER A 100 -6.03 -21.84 3.53
C SER A 100 -4.73 -21.08 3.79
N LEU A 101 -4.78 -19.74 3.73
CA LEU A 101 -3.65 -18.86 4.00
C LEU A 101 -3.81 -18.24 5.38
N PHE A 102 -2.89 -18.57 6.29
CA PHE A 102 -2.83 -18.01 7.63
C PHE A 102 -1.75 -16.92 7.67
N PRO A 103 -2.11 -15.64 7.95
CA PRO A 103 -1.12 -14.58 8.00
C PRO A 103 -0.15 -14.81 9.17
N LEU A 104 1.14 -14.56 8.91
CA LEU A 104 2.19 -14.60 9.91
C LEU A 104 2.69 -13.17 10.25
N PRO A 105 3.21 -12.93 11.47
CA PRO A 105 3.33 -13.90 12.57
C PRO A 105 1.98 -14.25 13.20
N THR A 106 1.90 -15.42 13.83
CA THR A 106 0.69 -15.87 14.53
C THR A 106 1.02 -16.78 15.70
N THR A 107 0.08 -16.89 16.63
CA THR A 107 0.14 -17.84 17.75
C THR A 107 -1.21 -18.54 17.87
N PHE A 108 -1.20 -19.87 17.98
CA PHE A 108 -2.40 -20.67 18.17
C PHE A 108 -2.25 -21.65 19.33
N ILE A 109 -3.39 -22.10 19.86
CA ILE A 109 -3.46 -23.01 21.01
C ILE A 109 -3.63 -24.44 20.51
N ASN A 110 -2.75 -25.34 20.94
CA ASN A 110 -2.87 -26.78 20.69
C ASN A 110 -3.70 -27.44 21.79
N ALA A 111 -5.02 -27.25 21.70
CA ALA A 111 -5.97 -27.73 22.72
C ALA A 111 -5.98 -29.26 22.87
N GLY A 112 -5.50 -30.02 21.88
CA GLY A 112 -5.40 -31.49 21.90
C GLY A 112 -4.19 -32.04 22.67
N ASP A 113 -3.10 -31.26 22.79
CA ASP A 113 -1.79 -31.76 23.22
C ASP A 113 -1.31 -31.12 24.53
N GLY A 114 -2.24 -30.87 25.47
CA GLY A 114 -1.90 -30.27 26.76
C GLY A 114 -2.01 -28.74 26.81
N GLY A 115 -2.55 -28.11 25.75
CA GLY A 115 -2.96 -26.71 25.78
C GLY A 115 -1.81 -25.70 25.70
N TYR A 116 -0.62 -26.13 25.27
CA TYR A 116 0.47 -25.20 24.94
C TYR A 116 0.14 -24.38 23.69
N MET A 117 0.91 -23.31 23.49
CA MET A 117 0.76 -22.40 22.37
C MET A 117 1.95 -22.56 21.43
N THR A 118 1.69 -22.66 20.13
CA THR A 118 2.74 -22.56 19.10
C THR A 118 2.75 -21.14 18.56
N SER A 119 3.91 -20.50 18.59
CA SER A 119 4.15 -19.19 17.97
C SER A 119 5.03 -19.34 16.75
N ILE A 120 4.64 -18.68 15.66
CA ILE A 120 5.39 -18.63 14.41
C ILE A 120 5.79 -17.18 14.15
N TRP A 121 7.10 -16.92 14.17
CA TRP A 121 7.66 -15.59 13.94
C TRP A 121 8.25 -15.48 12.54
N VAL A 122 8.22 -14.27 12.00
CA VAL A 122 8.83 -13.91 10.72
C VAL A 122 9.90 -12.86 11.00
N THR A 123 11.11 -13.10 10.52
CA THR A 123 12.18 -12.09 10.52
C THR A 123 12.58 -11.82 9.08
N LEU A 124 12.56 -10.54 8.69
CA LEU A 124 12.98 -10.10 7.36
C LEU A 124 14.46 -9.69 7.41
N GLN A 125 15.23 -10.14 6.44
CA GLN A 125 16.63 -9.80 6.25
C GLN A 125 16.87 -9.47 4.77
N TYR A 126 18.02 -8.86 4.45
CA TYR A 126 18.41 -8.61 3.07
C TYR A 126 18.46 -9.95 2.33
N GLU A 127 17.71 -10.05 1.24
CA GLU A 127 17.55 -11.23 0.39
C GLU A 127 16.98 -12.48 1.09
N GLN A 128 16.39 -12.37 2.29
CA GLN A 128 15.98 -13.55 3.07
C GLN A 128 14.77 -13.32 3.98
N VAL A 129 13.96 -14.36 4.14
CA VAL A 129 12.92 -14.48 5.19
C VAL A 129 13.25 -15.65 6.09
N LEU A 130 13.29 -15.40 7.41
CA LEU A 130 13.41 -16.45 8.42
C LEU A 130 12.05 -16.72 9.07
N ILE A 131 11.68 -17.99 9.15
CA ILE A 131 10.53 -18.49 9.90
C ILE A 131 11.04 -19.15 11.18
N THR A 132 10.40 -18.88 12.31
CA THR A 132 10.74 -19.48 13.59
C THR A 132 9.51 -20.09 14.25
N PHE A 133 9.54 -21.39 14.52
CA PHE A 133 8.55 -22.09 15.33
C PHE A 133 9.04 -22.24 16.76
N GLN A 134 8.15 -21.96 17.72
CA GLN A 134 8.41 -22.19 19.13
C GLN A 134 7.14 -22.48 19.90
N ASP A 135 7.19 -23.54 20.70
CA ASP A 135 6.12 -23.93 21.61
C ASP A 135 6.36 -23.35 23.01
N SER A 136 5.27 -22.93 23.66
CA SER A 136 5.31 -22.27 24.96
C SER A 136 5.73 -23.20 26.11
N ASP A 137 5.69 -24.51 25.91
CA ASP A 137 6.16 -25.51 26.87
C ASP A 137 7.66 -25.85 26.69
N GLY A 138 8.30 -25.27 25.66
CA GLY A 138 9.72 -25.46 25.35
C GLY A 138 10.05 -26.81 24.72
N ASN A 139 9.07 -27.59 24.26
CA ASN A 139 9.29 -28.90 23.61
C ASN A 139 8.88 -28.89 22.14
N THR A 140 9.22 -27.81 21.43
CA THR A 140 8.91 -27.64 20.01
C THR A 140 9.31 -28.85 19.18
N ILE A 141 8.40 -29.35 18.35
CA ILE A 141 8.68 -30.43 17.40
C ILE A 141 9.07 -29.83 16.05
N ASN A 142 9.88 -30.54 15.26
CA ASN A 142 10.18 -30.12 13.88
C ASN A 142 8.85 -29.93 13.12
N PRO A 143 8.61 -28.78 12.48
CA PRO A 143 7.36 -28.51 11.77
C PRO A 143 7.08 -29.47 10.60
N GLY A 144 8.08 -30.18 10.08
CA GLY A 144 7.97 -30.98 8.86
C GLY A 144 7.91 -30.08 7.62
N ASP A 145 7.39 -30.61 6.50
CA ASP A 145 7.22 -29.84 5.28
C ASP A 145 6.18 -28.73 5.49
N GLN A 146 6.58 -27.48 5.27
CA GLN A 146 5.70 -26.32 5.39
C GLN A 146 5.75 -25.47 4.12
N GLU A 147 4.57 -25.18 3.56
CA GLU A 147 4.44 -24.30 2.40
C GLU A 147 4.04 -22.89 2.84
N PHE A 148 4.73 -21.90 2.30
CA PHE A 148 4.50 -20.49 2.58
C PHE A 148 4.17 -19.75 1.30
N LYS A 149 3.28 -18.77 1.42
CA LYS A 149 3.11 -17.74 0.41
C LYS A 149 3.79 -16.46 0.88
N VAL A 150 4.69 -15.93 0.07
CA VAL A 150 5.39 -14.66 0.34
C VAL A 150 4.96 -13.64 -0.70
N VAL A 151 4.55 -12.46 -0.25
CA VAL A 151 4.19 -11.33 -1.10
C VAL A 151 5.15 -10.19 -0.80
N ILE A 152 5.93 -9.79 -1.80
CA ILE A 152 6.90 -8.71 -1.71
C ILE A 152 6.29 -7.51 -2.43
N ILE A 153 6.16 -6.41 -1.72
CA ILE A 153 5.65 -5.13 -2.20
C ILE A 153 6.81 -4.15 -2.16
N GLU A 154 7.28 -3.73 -3.32
CA GLU A 154 8.30 -2.70 -3.41
C GLU A 154 7.75 -1.36 -2.92
N GLY A 155 8.59 -0.62 -2.20
CA GLY A 155 8.25 0.71 -1.72
C GLY A 155 7.94 1.65 -2.89
N GLY A 156 6.92 2.49 -2.71
CA GLY A 156 6.62 3.53 -3.69
C GLY A 156 7.80 4.50 -3.83
N VAL A 157 8.00 5.03 -5.04
CA VAL A 157 9.03 6.05 -5.28
C VAL A 157 8.82 7.21 -4.31
N GLN A 158 9.83 7.50 -3.50
CA GLN A 158 9.84 8.65 -2.61
C GLN A 158 9.77 9.91 -3.47
N ILE A 159 8.68 10.68 -3.34
CA ILE A 159 8.55 11.98 -3.97
C ILE A 159 9.17 13.01 -3.02
N PRO A 160 10.30 13.66 -3.38
CA PRO A 160 10.85 14.71 -2.55
C PRO A 160 9.81 15.81 -2.36
N GLN A 161 9.65 16.34 -1.14
CA GLN A 161 8.77 17.49 -0.92
C GLN A 161 9.17 18.71 -1.75
N SER A 162 10.45 18.78 -2.16
CA SER A 162 10.97 19.81 -3.05
C SER A 162 10.59 19.62 -4.52
N LEU A 163 10.15 18.43 -4.92
CA LEU A 163 9.79 18.15 -6.31
C LEU A 163 8.48 18.86 -6.65
N ASN A 164 8.53 19.77 -7.61
CA ASN A 164 7.31 20.41 -8.07
C ASN A 164 6.50 19.45 -8.95
N LEU A 165 5.51 18.77 -8.36
CA LEU A 165 4.62 17.85 -9.07
C LEU A 165 3.76 18.51 -10.17
N LYS A 166 3.72 19.85 -10.23
CA LYS A 166 3.03 20.59 -11.30
C LYS A 166 3.96 20.91 -12.47
N ASP A 167 5.26 20.73 -12.34
CA ASP A 167 6.24 20.88 -13.40
C ASP A 167 6.50 19.53 -14.05
N TYR A 168 5.94 19.33 -15.24
CA TYR A 168 6.06 18.09 -15.99
C TYR A 168 7.53 17.75 -16.32
N GLU A 169 8.37 18.75 -16.61
CA GLU A 169 9.78 18.51 -16.96
C GLU A 169 10.58 18.10 -15.73
N GLU A 170 10.28 18.69 -14.57
CA GLU A 170 10.91 18.32 -13.29
C GLU A 170 10.54 16.89 -12.87
N VAL A 171 9.26 16.53 -12.99
CA VAL A 171 8.75 15.17 -12.75
C VAL A 171 9.36 14.18 -13.74
N LYS A 172 9.32 14.49 -15.05
CA LYS A 172 9.89 13.63 -16.10
C LYS A 172 11.37 13.35 -15.86
N LYS A 173 12.13 14.37 -15.45
CA LYS A 173 13.56 14.24 -15.12
C LYS A 173 13.79 13.38 -13.88
N TYR A 174 12.98 13.56 -12.82
CA TYR A 174 13.15 12.85 -11.55
C TYR A 174 12.80 11.36 -11.68
N PHE A 175 11.72 11.02 -12.38
CA PHE A 175 11.24 9.65 -12.56
C PHE A 175 11.78 8.94 -13.81
N HIS A 176 12.66 9.60 -14.57
CA HIS A 176 13.23 9.05 -15.81
C HIS A 176 12.19 8.58 -16.84
N LEU A 177 11.05 9.29 -16.93
CA LEU A 177 9.97 8.95 -17.86
C LEU A 177 10.42 9.19 -19.31
N LYS A 178 10.05 8.30 -20.23
CA LYS A 178 10.42 8.38 -21.66
C LYS A 178 9.53 9.35 -22.43
#